data_AF-A0A8S3W0P0-F1
#
_entry.id   AF-A0A8S3W0P0-F1
#
_cell.length_a   1.000
_cell.length_b   1.000
_cell.length_c   1.000
_cell.angle_alpha   90.00
_cell.angle_beta   90.00
_cell.angle_gamma   90.00
#
_symmetry.space_group_name_H-M   'P 1'
#
loop_
_entity.id
_entity.type
_entity.pdbx_description
1 polymer ?
#
loop_
_entity_poly.entity_id
_entity_poly.type
_entity_poly.pdbx_seq_one_letter_code
_entity_poly.pdbx_strand_id
1 'polypeptide(L)'
;MLTTLDQPEMIEVTNRRGQKRKKPKEIARYNSFMSGIDRADQMISYYSCPRKTIRWYKKAIFYMLDVAAWNAFFLFKKYVIKKNVKKYGYVEYRDKLIRSFTKLGDVVGKDLVSVDAWKRYPPKTPDPSTSTPGTGVGYWPIRIAAHENSKKKYSFLNCRVCLSQEPKRRREISYRCSGCPKSSPLCPECFETWHSISNPHIRQ
;
A
#
# COMPACT_ATOMS: atom_id res chain seq x y z
N MET A 1 40.11 -24.59 8.97
CA MET A 1 40.09 -23.32 9.72
C MET A 1 41.47 -23.13 10.30
N LEU A 2 41.94 -21.89 10.41
CA LEU A 2 43.20 -21.57 11.06
C LEU A 2 42.87 -20.75 12.32
N THR A 3 43.44 -21.12 13.46
CA THR A 3 43.33 -20.38 14.72
C THR A 3 44.73 -20.17 15.29
N THR A 4 44.91 -19.10 16.04
CA THR A 4 46.13 -18.83 16.82
C THR A 4 45.90 -18.95 18.32
N LEU A 5 44.65 -19.18 18.75
CA LEU A 5 44.22 -19.12 20.14
C LEU A 5 43.90 -20.49 20.73
N ASP A 6 43.33 -21.39 19.92
CA ASP A 6 42.81 -22.65 20.40
C ASP A 6 43.77 -23.78 20.01
N GLN A 7 44.01 -24.72 20.93
CA GLN A 7 44.72 -25.96 20.64
C GLN A 7 43.78 -26.94 19.91
N PRO A 8 44.30 -27.95 19.19
CA PRO A 8 43.51 -28.93 18.47
C PRO A 8 42.77 -29.88 19.43
N GLU A 9 41.65 -29.39 19.98
CA GLU A 9 40.79 -30.07 20.93
C GLU A 9 39.43 -30.37 20.28
N MET A 10 38.91 -31.58 20.49
CA MET A 10 37.59 -31.99 20.01
C MET A 10 36.55 -31.81 21.12
N ILE A 11 35.53 -31.00 20.88
CA ILE A 11 34.44 -30.76 21.82
C ILE A 11 33.13 -31.33 21.29
N GLU A 12 32.22 -31.70 22.18
CA GLU A 12 30.88 -32.13 21.81
C GLU A 12 29.95 -30.92 21.66
N VAL A 13 29.37 -30.75 20.47
CA VAL A 13 28.49 -29.63 20.14
C VAL A 13 27.11 -30.15 19.75
N THR A 14 26.07 -29.54 20.31
CA THR A 14 24.68 -29.85 19.96
C THR A 14 24.22 -28.97 18.80
N ASN A 15 23.72 -29.59 17.73
CA ASN A 15 23.17 -28.85 16.60
C ASN A 15 21.75 -28.30 16.91
N ARG A 16 21.22 -27.41 16.07
CA ARG A 16 19.84 -26.87 16.20
C ARG A 16 18.74 -27.94 16.26
N ARG A 17 19.02 -29.15 15.75
CA ARG A 17 18.12 -30.32 15.77
C ARG A 17 18.30 -31.21 17.01
N GLY A 18 19.03 -30.75 18.03
CA GLY A 18 19.29 -31.52 19.27
C GLY A 18 20.33 -32.65 19.15
N GLN A 19 20.90 -32.87 17.96
CA GLN A 19 21.89 -33.92 17.74
C GLN A 19 23.28 -33.50 18.23
N LYS A 20 23.92 -34.35 19.06
CA LYS A 20 25.30 -34.16 19.50
C LYS A 20 26.28 -34.62 18.42
N ARG A 21 27.31 -33.80 18.15
CA ARG A 21 28.38 -34.09 17.19
C ARG A 21 29.71 -33.61 17.77
N LYS A 22 30.75 -34.42 17.66
CA LYS A 22 32.12 -33.98 17.97
C LYS A 22 32.62 -33.06 16.86
N LYS A 23 33.11 -31.88 17.23
CA LYS A 23 33.71 -30.89 16.33
C LYS A 23 34.97 -30.30 16.98
N PRO A 24 35.96 -29.89 16.18
CA PRO A 24 37.06 -29.08 16.69
C PRO A 24 36.53 -27.84 17.43
N LYS A 25 37.15 -27.52 18.56
CA LYS A 25 36.82 -26.35 19.40
C LYS A 25 36.82 -25.05 18.60
N GLU A 26 37.81 -24.91 17.73
CA GLU A 26 37.97 -23.76 16.83
C GLU A 26 36.72 -23.55 15.96
N ILE A 27 36.19 -24.63 15.40
CA ILE A 27 35.00 -24.59 14.52
C ILE A 27 33.77 -24.20 15.32
N ALA A 28 33.63 -24.72 16.55
CA ALA A 28 32.52 -24.35 17.42
C ALA A 28 32.57 -22.87 17.79
N ARG A 29 33.76 -22.38 18.17
CA ARG A 29 34.01 -20.97 18.52
C ARG A 29 33.73 -20.06 17.33
N TYR A 30 34.29 -20.34 16.16
CA TYR A 30 34.02 -19.59 14.94
C TYR A 30 32.52 -19.48 14.65
N ASN A 31 31.79 -20.60 14.70
CA ASN A 31 30.35 -20.60 14.44
C ASN A 31 29.55 -19.79 15.46
N SER A 32 30.00 -19.70 16.72
CA SER A 32 29.33 -18.87 17.74
C SER A 32 29.46 -17.37 17.49
N PHE A 33 30.54 -16.91 16.86
CA PHE A 33 30.80 -15.48 16.63
C PHE A 33 30.47 -15.00 15.21
N MET A 34 30.49 -15.91 14.22
CA MET A 34 30.26 -15.55 12.82
C MET A 34 28.87 -14.98 12.53
N SER A 35 27.85 -15.38 13.29
CA SER A 35 26.46 -14.97 13.03
C SER A 35 26.18 -13.48 13.30
N GLY A 36 27.13 -12.72 13.86
CA GLY A 36 26.92 -11.31 14.20
C GLY A 36 26.71 -10.43 12.97
N ILE A 37 27.57 -10.58 11.95
CA ILE A 37 27.55 -9.77 10.73
C ILE A 37 26.31 -10.13 9.89
N ASP A 38 26.09 -11.43 9.66
CA ASP A 38 24.93 -11.92 8.89
C ASP A 38 23.61 -11.43 9.46
N ARG A 39 23.50 -11.37 10.80
CA ARG A 39 22.28 -10.90 11.46
C ARG A 39 22.11 -9.39 11.31
N ALA A 40 23.18 -8.61 11.35
CA ALA A 40 23.10 -7.17 11.11
C ALA A 40 22.72 -6.88 9.65
N ASP A 41 23.34 -7.58 8.69
CA ASP A 41 23.04 -7.47 7.27
C ASP A 41 21.58 -7.87 6.96
N GLN A 42 21.13 -8.98 7.54
CA GLN A 42 19.73 -9.40 7.47
C GLN A 42 18.77 -8.32 8.00
N MET A 43 19.07 -7.74 9.16
CA MET A 43 18.24 -6.67 9.72
C MET A 43 18.22 -5.42 8.84
N ILE A 44 19.35 -5.03 8.26
CA ILE A 44 19.43 -3.90 7.33
C ILE A 44 18.61 -4.21 6.07
N SER A 45 18.71 -5.43 5.53
CA SER A 45 18.00 -5.84 4.32
C SER A 45 16.47 -5.75 4.46
N TYR A 46 15.91 -6.09 5.63
CA TYR A 46 14.47 -6.05 5.88
C TYR A 46 13.88 -4.64 5.83
N TYR A 47 14.68 -3.64 6.21
CA TYR A 47 14.22 -2.27 6.33
C TYR A 47 14.89 -1.34 5.33
N SER A 48 15.58 -1.88 4.34
CA SER A 48 16.37 -1.06 3.41
C SER A 48 15.45 -0.11 2.60
N CYS A 49 15.85 1.16 2.49
CA CYS A 49 15.13 2.17 1.70
C CYS A 49 15.64 2.44 0.24
N PRO A 50 16.63 1.73 -0.33
CA PRO A 50 17.17 2.08 -1.63
C PRO A 50 16.13 1.80 -2.73
N ARG A 51 15.76 2.85 -3.46
CA ARG A 51 14.96 2.72 -4.68
C ARG A 51 15.86 2.35 -5.86
N LYS A 52 15.29 1.69 -6.88
CA LYS A 52 16.00 1.41 -8.14
C LYS A 52 16.60 2.70 -8.69
N THR A 53 17.93 2.75 -8.76
CA THR A 53 18.67 3.92 -9.24
C THR A 53 19.86 3.46 -10.06
N ILE A 54 20.13 4.17 -11.16
CA ILE A 54 21.27 3.90 -12.05
C ILE A 54 22.59 4.36 -11.39
N ARG A 55 22.52 5.30 -10.44
CA ARG A 55 23.71 5.93 -9.83
C ARG A 55 24.17 5.17 -8.59
N TRP A 56 25.28 4.44 -8.69
CA TRP A 56 25.79 3.55 -7.63
C TRP A 56 26.08 4.26 -6.29
N TYR A 57 26.57 5.50 -6.31
CA TYR A 57 26.92 6.24 -5.10
C TYR A 57 25.70 6.52 -4.21
N LYS A 58 24.50 6.70 -4.81
CA LYS A 58 23.27 6.88 -4.04
C LYS A 58 22.95 5.64 -3.23
N LYS A 59 23.15 4.46 -3.82
CA LYS A 59 22.97 3.17 -3.13
C LYS A 59 23.94 3.05 -1.94
N ALA A 60 25.19 3.43 -2.12
CA ALA A 60 26.20 3.41 -1.05
C ALA A 60 25.82 4.33 0.11
N ILE A 61 25.39 5.57 -0.16
CA ILE A 61 24.98 6.53 0.89
C ILE A 61 23.76 6.01 1.65
N PHE A 62 22.73 5.50 0.97
CA PHE A 62 21.54 4.95 1.65
C PHE A 62 21.89 3.74 2.51
N TYR A 63 22.77 2.86 2.03
CA TYR A 63 23.25 1.74 2.83
C TYR A 63 24.01 2.20 4.08
N MET A 64 24.89 3.20 3.97
CA MET A 64 25.58 3.78 5.14
C MET A 64 24.59 4.35 6.15
N LEU A 65 23.51 5.00 5.70
CA LEU A 65 22.46 5.52 6.58
C LEU A 65 21.69 4.39 7.29
N ASP A 66 21.36 3.31 6.58
CA ASP A 66 20.69 2.15 7.20
C ASP A 66 21.59 1.47 8.26
N VAL A 67 22.89 1.31 7.97
CA VAL A 67 23.90 0.81 8.93
C VAL A 67 24.01 1.74 10.14
N ALA A 68 24.10 3.05 9.92
CA ALA A 68 24.18 4.03 11.00
C ALA A 68 22.93 4.00 11.89
N ALA A 69 21.74 3.89 11.30
CA ALA A 69 20.48 3.79 12.04
C ALA A 69 20.41 2.51 12.88
N TRP A 70 20.88 1.38 12.34
CA TRP A 70 20.96 0.10 13.08
C TRP A 70 21.93 0.19 14.26
N ASN A 71 23.12 0.77 14.05
CA ASN A 71 24.11 0.97 15.11
C ASN A 71 23.58 1.92 16.21
N ALA A 72 22.91 3.00 15.83
CA ALA A 72 22.27 3.91 16.78
C ALA A 72 21.19 3.20 17.60
N PHE A 73 20.37 2.34 16.98
CA PHE A 73 19.40 1.50 17.68
C PHE A 73 20.06 0.53 18.68
N PHE A 74 21.18 -0.07 18.31
CA PHE A 74 21.93 -0.94 19.22
C PHE A 74 22.40 -0.18 20.47
N LEU A 75 22.94 1.04 20.29
CA LEU A 75 23.31 1.92 21.40
C LEU A 75 22.10 2.32 22.25
N PHE A 76 21.00 2.72 21.60
CA PHE A 76 19.73 3.05 22.27
C PHE A 76 19.25 1.90 23.16
N LYS A 77 19.30 0.65 22.64
CA LYS A 77 18.93 -0.54 23.41
C LYS A 77 19.90 -0.81 24.57
N LYS A 78 21.19 -0.59 24.36
CA LYS A 78 22.22 -0.84 25.38
C LYS A 78 22.13 0.14 26.55
N TYR A 79 21.90 1.42 26.28
CA TYR A 79 22.02 2.50 27.28
C TYR A 79 20.69 3.08 27.75
N VAL A 80 19.64 3.09 26.91
CA VAL A 80 18.36 3.74 27.23
C VAL A 80 17.32 2.72 27.71
N ILE A 81 17.11 1.64 26.95
CA ILE A 81 16.05 0.64 27.26
C ILE A 81 16.36 -0.14 28.54
N LYS A 82 17.63 -0.35 28.90
CA LYS A 82 18.00 -1.03 30.17
C LYS A 82 17.41 -0.36 31.42
N LYS A 83 17.02 0.93 31.35
CA LYS A 83 16.39 1.67 32.45
C LYS A 83 14.85 1.71 32.40
N ASN A 84 14.21 1.30 31.30
CA ASN A 84 12.76 1.43 31.09
C ASN A 84 12.18 0.16 30.43
N VAL A 85 11.26 -0.50 31.13
CA VAL A 85 10.82 -1.90 30.94
C VAL A 85 10.16 -2.24 29.58
N LYS A 86 9.94 -1.26 28.69
CA LYS A 86 9.36 -1.52 27.36
C LYS A 86 10.41 -2.03 26.36
N LYS A 87 10.22 -3.26 25.87
CA LYS A 87 10.94 -3.80 24.71
C LYS A 87 10.60 -2.94 23.50
N TYR A 88 11.57 -2.15 23.03
CA TYR A 88 11.42 -1.31 21.84
C TYR A 88 11.86 -2.06 20.59
N GLY A 89 11.00 -2.11 19.57
CA GLY A 89 11.33 -2.68 18.27
C GLY A 89 12.17 -1.74 17.42
N TYR A 90 12.93 -2.27 16.46
CA TYR A 90 13.69 -1.42 15.51
C TYR A 90 12.77 -0.55 14.64
N VAL A 91 11.61 -1.08 14.24
CA VAL A 91 10.59 -0.34 13.47
C VAL A 91 10.10 0.88 14.22
N GLU A 92 9.72 0.72 15.49
CA GLU A 92 9.23 1.80 16.33
C GLU A 92 10.32 2.85 16.58
N TYR A 93 11.57 2.40 16.77
CA TYR A 93 12.71 3.31 16.89
C TYR A 93 12.91 4.13 15.61
N ARG A 94 12.82 3.47 14.45
CA ARG A 94 13.00 4.11 13.15
C ARG A 94 11.87 5.10 12.84
N ASP A 95 10.62 4.77 13.16
CA ASP A 95 9.48 5.68 13.01
C ASP A 95 9.69 6.96 13.84
N LYS A 96 10.08 6.82 15.11
CA LYS A 96 10.43 7.97 15.97
C LYS A 96 11.58 8.79 15.42
N LEU A 97 12.61 8.13 14.91
CA LEU A 97 13.77 8.79 14.31
C LEU A 97 13.34 9.61 13.07
N ILE A 98 12.51 9.05 12.20
CA ILE A 98 11.96 9.77 11.03
C ILE A 98 11.13 10.97 11.47
N ARG A 99 10.23 10.80 12.45
CA ARG A 99 9.42 11.89 13.00
C ARG A 99 10.30 13.02 13.56
N SER A 100 11.36 12.67 14.31
CA SER A 100 12.29 13.66 14.86
C SER A 100 13.03 14.46 13.80
N PHE A 101 13.44 13.83 12.69
CA PHE A 101 14.16 14.52 11.61
C PHE A 101 13.25 15.38 10.74
N THR A 102 12.02 14.94 10.52
CA THR A 102 11.07 15.63 9.64
C THR A 102 10.30 16.75 10.33
N LYS A 103 10.36 16.82 11.68
CA LYS A 103 9.55 17.75 12.51
C LYS A 103 8.05 17.70 12.18
N LEU A 104 7.59 16.62 11.52
CA LEU A 104 6.20 16.27 11.46
C LEU A 104 5.82 16.01 12.93
N GLY A 105 4.86 16.78 13.46
CA GLY A 105 4.34 16.54 14.81
C GLY A 105 3.79 15.12 14.95
N ASP A 106 3.13 14.81 16.07
CA ASP A 106 2.28 13.61 16.15
C ASP A 106 1.08 13.78 15.20
N VAL A 107 1.35 13.74 13.89
CA VAL A 107 0.34 13.49 12.90
C VAL A 107 -0.06 12.06 13.16
N VAL A 108 -1.20 11.91 13.84
CA VAL A 108 -2.07 10.72 13.75
C VAL A 108 -2.56 10.69 12.31
N GLY A 109 -1.63 10.46 11.40
CA GLY A 109 -1.83 10.60 9.98
C GLY A 109 -2.46 9.32 9.47
N LYS A 110 -3.78 9.37 9.27
CA LYS A 110 -4.45 8.56 8.25
C LYS A 110 -3.88 8.79 6.83
N ASP A 111 -2.92 9.71 6.67
CA ASP A 111 -2.59 10.35 5.39
C ASP A 111 -1.17 10.16 4.85
N LEU A 112 -0.29 9.34 5.45
CA LEU A 112 1.01 9.05 4.79
C LEU A 112 1.08 7.73 4.05
N VAL A 113 0.26 6.74 4.43
CA VAL A 113 -0.24 5.67 3.57
C VAL A 113 -1.51 5.21 4.29
N SER A 114 -2.69 5.63 3.82
CA SER A 114 -3.92 5.12 4.41
C SER A 114 -3.88 3.60 4.32
N VAL A 115 -3.85 2.90 5.45
CA VAL A 115 -3.94 1.42 5.49
C VAL A 115 -5.29 0.98 4.89
N ASP A 116 -6.27 1.88 4.92
CA ASP A 116 -7.56 1.77 4.23
C ASP A 116 -7.42 1.77 2.69
N ALA A 117 -6.32 2.30 2.14
CA ALA A 117 -6.05 2.24 0.70
C ALA A 117 -5.70 0.80 0.23
N TRP A 118 -5.22 -0.06 1.13
CA TRP A 118 -5.01 -1.51 0.89
C TRP A 118 -6.26 -2.34 1.18
N LYS A 119 -7.21 -1.81 1.96
CA LYS A 119 -8.58 -2.36 2.07
C LYS A 119 -9.48 -1.98 0.90
N ARG A 120 -8.95 -1.37 -0.17
CA ARG A 120 -9.60 -1.36 -1.48
C ARG A 120 -9.58 -2.79 -2.03
N TYR A 121 -10.52 -3.58 -1.52
CA TYR A 121 -11.22 -4.61 -2.28
C TYR A 121 -11.43 -4.08 -3.71
N PRO A 122 -11.37 -4.92 -4.77
CA PRO A 122 -11.84 -4.48 -6.09
C PRO A 122 -13.18 -3.79 -5.87
N PRO A 123 -13.41 -2.59 -6.45
CA PRO A 123 -14.58 -1.79 -6.11
C PRO A 123 -15.78 -2.72 -6.20
N LYS A 124 -16.37 -3.06 -5.04
CA LYS A 124 -17.63 -3.78 -5.04
C LYS A 124 -18.52 -2.86 -5.85
N THR A 125 -18.94 -3.33 -7.01
CA THR A 125 -20.04 -2.73 -7.74
C THR A 125 -21.09 -2.36 -6.71
N PRO A 126 -21.58 -1.11 -6.65
CA PRO A 126 -22.56 -0.73 -5.65
C PRO A 126 -23.70 -1.75 -5.71
N ASP A 127 -23.95 -2.41 -4.58
CA ASP A 127 -25.08 -3.30 -4.41
C ASP A 127 -26.35 -2.43 -4.62
N PRO A 128 -27.28 -2.80 -5.51
CA PRO A 128 -28.43 -1.95 -5.85
C PRO A 128 -29.38 -1.66 -4.68
N SER A 129 -29.21 -2.30 -3.52
CA SER A 129 -30.19 -2.30 -2.43
C SER A 129 -29.92 -1.31 -1.28
N THR A 130 -28.86 -0.50 -1.32
CA THR A 130 -28.64 0.50 -0.25
C THR A 130 -29.03 1.90 -0.71
N SER A 131 -30.33 2.09 -0.97
CA SER A 131 -30.93 3.42 -1.05
C SER A 131 -31.30 3.88 0.36
N THR A 132 -30.50 4.78 0.95
CA THR A 132 -30.94 5.59 2.08
C THR A 132 -32.05 6.52 1.59
N PRO A 133 -33.26 6.53 2.18
CA PRO A 133 -34.31 7.45 1.78
C PRO A 133 -34.02 8.83 2.40
N GLY A 134 -33.17 9.59 1.71
CA GLY A 134 -33.03 11.03 1.87
C GLY A 134 -33.76 11.71 0.73
N THR A 135 -34.69 12.61 1.06
CA THR A 135 -35.53 13.43 0.19
C THR A 135 -34.72 14.33 -0.76
N GLY A 136 -34.17 13.74 -1.81
CA GLY A 136 -33.55 14.40 -2.95
C GLY A 136 -33.30 13.37 -4.03
N VAL A 137 -34.03 13.42 -5.13
CA VAL A 137 -33.86 12.49 -6.25
C VAL A 137 -32.50 12.78 -6.89
N GLY A 138 -31.46 12.03 -6.49
CA GLY A 138 -30.13 12.16 -7.06
C GLY A 138 -30.12 11.70 -8.52
N TYR A 139 -29.44 12.45 -9.38
CA TYR A 139 -29.19 12.05 -10.76
C TYR A 139 -27.77 11.49 -10.85
N TRP A 140 -27.61 10.19 -11.10
CA TRP A 140 -26.30 9.57 -11.30
C TRP A 140 -26.25 8.72 -12.58
N PRO A 141 -25.10 8.69 -13.29
CA PRO A 141 -24.94 7.87 -14.48
C PRO A 141 -24.76 6.38 -14.13
N ILE A 142 -25.61 5.52 -14.70
CA ILE A 142 -25.50 4.06 -14.64
C ILE A 142 -25.22 3.50 -16.04
N ARG A 143 -24.43 2.41 -16.12
CA ARG A 143 -24.17 1.69 -17.38
C ARG A 143 -25.45 1.05 -17.95
N ILE A 144 -25.60 1.10 -19.27
CA ILE A 144 -26.71 0.42 -19.97
C ILE A 144 -26.33 -1.04 -20.18
N ALA A 145 -27.07 -1.96 -19.54
CA ALA A 145 -26.90 -3.39 -19.74
C ALA A 145 -27.18 -3.75 -21.20
N ALA A 146 -26.42 -4.70 -21.74
CA ALA A 146 -26.71 -5.22 -23.06
C ALA A 146 -27.99 -6.07 -23.04
N HIS A 147 -28.63 -6.22 -24.21
CA HIS A 147 -29.73 -7.15 -24.36
C HIS A 147 -29.23 -8.59 -24.15
N GLU A 148 -30.12 -9.48 -23.71
CA GLU A 148 -29.81 -10.82 -23.21
C GLU A 148 -29.01 -11.70 -24.20
N ASN A 149 -29.17 -11.45 -25.51
CA ASN A 149 -28.47 -12.18 -26.58
C ASN A 149 -27.19 -11.49 -27.12
N SER A 150 -26.68 -10.46 -26.44
CA SER A 150 -25.51 -9.70 -26.87
C SER A 150 -24.20 -10.30 -26.38
N LYS A 151 -23.20 -10.43 -27.27
CA LYS A 151 -21.81 -10.73 -26.88
C LYS A 151 -21.14 -9.60 -26.07
N LYS A 152 -21.69 -8.38 -26.12
CA LYS A 152 -21.14 -7.20 -25.42
C LYS A 152 -21.73 -7.10 -24.02
N LYS A 153 -20.92 -6.75 -23.02
CA LYS A 153 -21.36 -6.50 -21.63
C LYS A 153 -22.27 -5.27 -21.49
N TYR A 154 -22.12 -4.27 -22.35
CA TYR A 154 -22.86 -3.01 -22.30
C TYR A 154 -23.39 -2.61 -23.68
N SER A 155 -24.57 -1.98 -23.70
CA SER A 155 -25.15 -1.36 -24.90
C SER A 155 -24.72 0.10 -25.02
N PHE A 156 -24.64 0.59 -26.27
CA PHE A 156 -24.39 1.98 -26.58
C PHE A 156 -25.63 2.57 -27.24
N LEU A 157 -26.10 3.72 -26.74
CA LEU A 157 -27.25 4.45 -27.25
C LEU A 157 -26.85 5.89 -27.60
N ASN A 158 -27.58 6.52 -28.53
CA ASN A 158 -27.33 7.91 -28.88
C ASN A 158 -27.74 8.85 -27.74
N CYS A 159 -26.94 9.90 -27.52
CA CYS A 159 -27.30 11.00 -26.61
C CYS A 159 -28.63 11.61 -27.03
N ARG A 160 -29.59 11.66 -26.12
CA ARG A 160 -30.92 12.23 -26.40
C ARG A 160 -30.82 13.69 -26.82
N VAL A 161 -30.01 14.47 -26.11
CA VAL A 161 -29.86 15.92 -26.32
C VAL A 161 -29.11 16.23 -27.62
N CYS A 162 -27.98 15.57 -27.85
CA CYS A 162 -27.19 15.83 -29.07
C CYS A 162 -27.95 15.42 -30.35
N LEU A 163 -28.82 14.40 -30.26
CA LEU A 163 -29.64 13.98 -31.38
C LEU A 163 -30.81 14.94 -31.65
N SER A 164 -31.31 15.63 -30.62
CA SER A 164 -32.41 16.61 -30.74
C SER A 164 -31.95 18.03 -31.10
N GLN A 165 -30.67 18.36 -30.91
CA GLN A 165 -30.12 19.68 -31.24
C GLN A 165 -29.83 19.82 -32.74
N GLU A 166 -29.90 21.06 -33.26
CA GLU A 166 -29.41 21.41 -34.59
C GLU A 166 -28.11 22.25 -34.47
N PRO A 167 -27.03 21.89 -35.20
CA PRO A 167 -26.90 20.74 -36.10
C PRO A 167 -26.88 19.40 -35.35
N LYS A 168 -27.50 18.37 -35.94
CA LYS A 168 -27.62 17.03 -35.33
C LYS A 168 -26.25 16.42 -35.10
N ARG A 169 -25.95 16.08 -33.84
CA ARG A 169 -24.67 15.44 -33.46
C ARG A 169 -24.94 14.04 -32.95
N ARG A 170 -24.44 13.02 -33.66
CA ARG A 170 -24.48 11.63 -33.18
C ARG A 170 -23.35 11.41 -32.17
N ARG A 171 -23.70 11.21 -30.90
CA ARG A 171 -22.78 10.76 -29.85
C ARG A 171 -23.32 9.49 -29.21
N GLU A 172 -22.59 8.40 -29.31
CA GLU A 172 -22.94 7.11 -28.70
C GLU A 172 -22.35 7.01 -27.29
N ILE A 173 -23.18 6.63 -26.32
CA ILE A 173 -22.80 6.56 -24.91
C ILE A 173 -23.34 5.26 -24.31
N SER A 174 -22.58 4.68 -23.39
CA SER A 174 -22.95 3.49 -22.63
C SER A 174 -23.60 3.78 -21.26
N TYR A 175 -24.04 5.01 -21.02
CA TYR A 175 -24.52 5.49 -19.73
C TYR A 175 -25.90 6.13 -19.87
N ARG A 176 -26.75 5.93 -18.86
CA ARG A 176 -28.06 6.56 -18.71
C ARG A 176 -28.26 7.08 -17.28
N CYS A 177 -29.11 8.07 -17.10
CA CYS A 177 -29.46 8.54 -15.77
C CYS A 177 -30.46 7.58 -15.09
N SER A 178 -30.22 7.23 -13.83
CA SER A 178 -31.12 6.41 -13.00
C SER A 178 -32.32 7.18 -12.45
N GLY A 179 -32.11 8.46 -12.11
CA GLY A 179 -33.11 9.31 -11.47
C GLY A 179 -34.12 9.94 -12.44
N CYS A 180 -33.91 9.82 -13.76
CA CYS A 180 -34.86 10.35 -14.74
C CYS A 180 -36.01 9.37 -15.02
N PRO A 181 -37.27 9.84 -15.13
CA PRO A 181 -38.44 9.00 -15.45
C PRO A 181 -38.30 8.20 -16.75
N LYS A 182 -37.57 8.75 -17.74
CA LYS A 182 -37.36 8.12 -19.06
C LYS A 182 -35.98 7.46 -19.21
N SER A 183 -35.24 7.29 -18.11
CA SER A 183 -33.87 6.75 -18.06
C SER A 183 -33.02 7.12 -19.29
N SER A 184 -32.91 8.42 -19.57
CA SER A 184 -32.40 8.91 -20.86
C SER A 184 -30.87 8.76 -20.96
N PRO A 185 -30.34 8.32 -22.13
CA PRO A 185 -28.91 8.30 -22.40
C PRO A 185 -28.39 9.72 -22.66
N LEU A 186 -27.36 10.13 -21.91
CA LEU A 186 -26.79 11.48 -21.92
C LEU A 186 -25.26 11.39 -21.94
N CYS A 187 -24.60 12.21 -22.75
CA CYS A 187 -23.13 12.35 -22.70
C CYS A 187 -22.72 13.17 -21.48
N PRO A 188 -21.44 13.14 -21.06
CA PRO A 188 -20.97 13.90 -19.91
C PRO A 188 -21.32 15.39 -19.98
N GLU A 189 -21.15 16.04 -21.14
CA GLU A 189 -21.49 17.45 -21.35
C GLU A 189 -23.01 17.73 -21.24
N CYS A 190 -23.84 16.85 -21.78
CA CYS A 190 -25.29 17.00 -21.73
C CYS A 190 -25.87 16.59 -20.37
N PHE A 191 -25.12 15.88 -19.53
CA PHE A 191 -25.62 15.38 -18.25
C PHE A 191 -25.89 16.52 -17.26
N GLU A 192 -24.96 17.46 -17.12
CA GLU A 192 -25.11 18.60 -16.20
C GLU A 192 -26.20 19.56 -16.67
N THR A 193 -26.21 19.88 -17.97
CA THR A 193 -27.19 20.77 -18.59
C THR A 193 -28.60 20.19 -18.55
N TRP A 194 -28.75 18.89 -18.77
CA TRP A 194 -30.03 18.21 -18.66
C TRP A 194 -30.55 18.28 -17.23
N HIS A 195 -29.76 17.94 -16.22
CA HIS A 195 -30.19 17.95 -14.80
C HIS A 195 -30.12 19.33 -14.12
N SER A 196 -29.99 20.42 -14.88
CA SER A 196 -30.06 21.77 -14.32
C SER A 196 -31.50 22.12 -13.90
N ILE A 197 -31.63 22.90 -12.82
CA ILE A 197 -32.91 23.21 -12.12
C ILE A 197 -33.97 23.84 -13.05
N SER A 198 -33.56 24.39 -14.18
CA SER A 198 -34.42 25.01 -15.19
C SER A 198 -35.12 24.01 -16.12
N ASN A 199 -34.78 22.72 -16.06
CA ASN A 199 -35.24 21.75 -17.06
C ASN A 199 -36.56 21.06 -16.61
N PRO A 200 -37.65 21.15 -17.40
CA PRO A 200 -39.00 20.74 -16.98
C PRO A 200 -39.18 19.26 -16.64
N HIS A 201 -38.25 18.38 -17.05
CA HIS A 201 -38.34 16.95 -16.75
C HIS A 201 -38.03 16.58 -15.28
N ILE A 202 -37.60 17.54 -14.46
CA ILE A 202 -37.33 17.39 -13.01
C ILE A 202 -38.60 17.60 -12.15
N ARG A 203 -39.64 18.25 -12.70
CA ARG A 203 -40.84 18.67 -11.94
C ARG A 203 -42.06 17.74 -12.10
N GLN A 204 -41.87 16.51 -12.55
CA GLN A 204 -42.94 15.51 -12.71
C GLN A 204 -42.73 14.33 -11.76
#